data_AF-A0A7X2MST8-F1
#
_entry.id   AF-A0A7X2MST8-F1
#
_cell.length_a   1.000
_cell.length_b   1.000
_cell.length_c   1.000
_cell.angle_alpha   90.00
_cell.angle_beta   90.00
_cell.angle_gamma   90.00
#
_symmetry.space_group_name_H-M   'P 1'
#
loop_
_entity.id
_entity.type
_entity.pdbx_description
1 polymer ?
#
loop_
_entity_poly.entity_id
_entity_poly.type
_entity_poly.pdbx_seq_one_letter_code
_entity_poly.pdbx_strand_id
1 'polypeptide(L)' 'MGQVKLYIEKELSWLSFNERVLQEAADKSNPLIERMRFLGIYSNNLDEFYKVRFADLKRRILIGEEQG' A
#
# COMPACT_ATOMS: atom_id res chain seq x y z
N MET A 1 28.21 -4.61 -4.29
CA MET A 1 27.27 -5.10 -3.25
C MET A 1 26.39 -3.92 -2.86
N GLY A 2 25.07 -4.01 -3.03
CA GLY A 2 24.16 -2.91 -2.70
C GLY A 2 24.22 -2.59 -1.20
N GLN A 3 24.22 -1.31 -0.85
CA GLN A 3 24.17 -0.87 0.54
C GLN A 3 22.93 -1.42 1.23
N VAL A 4 23.09 -1.82 2.50
CA VAL A 4 21.96 -2.25 3.35
C VAL A 4 21.04 -1.05 3.55
N LYS A 5 19.77 -1.15 3.13
CA LYS A 5 18.76 -0.14 3.43
C LYS A 5 18.45 -0.17 4.93
N LEU A 6 18.78 0.92 5.64
CA LEU A 6 18.50 1.10 7.07
C LEU A 6 17.00 1.29 7.37
N TYR A 7 16.24 1.79 6.39
CA TYR A 7 14.82 2.07 6.52
C TYR A 7 14.04 1.57 5.30
N ILE A 8 12.76 1.25 5.51
CA ILE A 8 11.82 0.86 4.44
C ILE A 8 11.05 2.12 4.01
N GLU A 9 10.85 2.27 2.70
CA GLU A 9 10.01 3.35 2.17
C GLU A 9 8.59 3.26 2.73
N LYS A 10 8.04 4.38 3.19
CA LYS A 10 6.73 4.39 3.84
C LYS A 10 5.60 3.91 2.92
N GLU A 11 5.70 4.14 1.61
CA GLU A 11 4.75 3.65 0.62
C GLU A 11 4.78 2.13 0.49
N LEU A 12 5.98 1.52 0.49
CA LEU A 12 6.13 0.06 0.48
C LEU A 12 5.62 -0.56 1.78
N SER A 13 5.91 0.07 2.92
CA SER A 13 5.36 -0.37 4.20
C SER A 13 3.83 -0.28 4.22
N TRP A 14 3.24 0.73 3.57
CA TRP A 14 1.78 0.85 3.46
C TRP A 14 1.19 -0.24 2.55
N LEU A 15 1.84 -0.58 1.44
CA LEU A 15 1.40 -1.69 0.58
C LEU A 15 1.44 -3.03 1.31
N SER A 16 2.49 -3.30 2.09
CA SER A 16 2.56 -4.50 2.95
C SER A 16 1.46 -4.52 4.02
N PHE A 17 1.05 -3.36 4.53
CA PHE A 17 -0.13 -3.29 5.39
C PHE A 17 -1.41 -3.67 4.64
N ASN A 18 -1.64 -3.13 3.43
CA ASN A 18 -2.85 -3.45 2.68
C ASN A 18 -2.86 -4.91 2.19
N GLU A 19 -1.69 -5.51 1.96
CA GLU A 19 -1.55 -6.95 1.71
C GLU A 19 -2.08 -7.78 2.89
N ARG A 20 -1.84 -7.37 4.15
CA ARG A 20 -2.43 -8.05 5.32
C ARG A 20 -3.95 -7.97 5.34
N VAL A 21 -4.56 -6.89 4.83
CA VAL A 21 -6.02 -6.82 4.63
C VAL A 21 -6.49 -7.86 3.61
N LEU A 22 -5.70 -8.11 2.56
CA LEU A 22 -5.98 -9.15 1.59
C LEU A 22 -5.83 -10.57 2.18
N GLN A 23 -4.91 -10.76 3.14
CA GLN A 23 -4.75 -12.03 3.87
C GLN A 23 -6.03 -12.36 4.66
N GLU A 24 -6.67 -11.37 5.28
CA GLU A 24 -7.97 -11.56 5.96
C GLU A 24 -9.09 -11.98 4.99
N ALA A 25 -9.05 -11.49 3.74
CA ALA A 25 -9.96 -11.94 2.69
C ALA A 25 -9.66 -13.38 2.21
N ALA A 26 -8.42 -13.85 2.35
CA ALA A 26 -8.01 -15.20 1.97
C ALA A 26 -8.27 -16.24 3.08
N ASP A 27 -8.24 -15.84 4.35
CA ASP A 27 -8.34 -16.74 5.50
C ASP A 27 -9.71 -17.44 5.57
N LYS A 28 -9.69 -18.77 5.43
CA LYS A 28 -10.91 -19.61 5.48
C LYS A 28 -11.50 -19.73 6.88
N SER A 29 -10.77 -19.31 7.93
CA SER A 29 -11.31 -19.18 9.28
C SER A 29 -12.33 -18.05 9.40
N ASN A 30 -12.21 -17.02 8.55
CA ASN A 30 -13.17 -15.91 8.46
C ASN A 30 -14.45 -16.35 7.72
N PRO A 31 -15.64 -15.97 8.22
CA PRO A 31 -16.90 -16.18 7.52
C PRO A 31 -16.86 -15.63 6.09
N LEU A 32 -17.54 -16.30 5.16
CA LEU A 32 -17.49 -15.95 3.73
C LEU A 32 -17.84 -14.48 3.46
N ILE A 33 -18.84 -13.94 4.16
CA ILE A 33 -19.26 -12.55 4.01
C ILE A 33 -18.19 -11.57 4.52
N GLU A 34 -17.51 -11.89 5.62
CA GLU A 34 -16.43 -11.05 6.14
C GLU A 34 -15.24 -11.00 5.19
N ARG A 35 -14.90 -12.13 4.56
CA ARG A 35 -13.89 -12.14 3.48
C ARG A 35 -14.26 -11.24 2.31
N MET A 36 -15.53 -11.23 1.90
CA MET A 36 -16.01 -10.31 0.86
C MET A 36 -15.94 -8.85 1.30
N ARG A 37 -16.21 -8.56 2.57
CA ARG A 37 -16.02 -7.20 3.13
C ARG A 37 -14.55 -6.79 3.10
N PHE A 38 -13.62 -7.68 3.45
CA PHE A 38 -12.18 -7.41 3.37
C PHE A 38 -11.71 -7.09 1.96
N LEU A 39 -12.27 -7.71 0.91
CA LEU A 39 -12.00 -7.30 -0.47
C LEU A 39 -12.46 -5.86 -0.76
N GLY A 40 -13.61 -5.46 -0.23
CA GLY A 40 -14.10 -4.09 -0.30
C GLY A 40 -13.19 -3.10 0.44
N ILE A 41 -12.73 -3.46 1.63
CA ILE A 41 -11.79 -2.66 2.44
C ILE A 41 -10.46 -2.52 1.71
N TYR A 42 -9.89 -3.62 1.22
CA TYR A 42 -8.64 -3.64 0.45
C TYR A 42 -8.73 -2.68 -0.75
N SER A 43 -9.83 -2.75 -1.51
CA SER A 43 -10.06 -1.92 -2.69
C SER A 43 -10.18 -0.43 -2.33
N ASN A 44 -10.97 -0.10 -1.31
CA ASN A 44 -11.13 1.28 -0.86
C ASN A 44 -9.81 1.88 -0.34
N ASN A 45 -9.05 1.09 0.43
CA ASN A 45 -7.72 1.50 0.87
C ASN A 45 -6.80 1.77 -0.32
N LEU A 46 -6.81 0.90 -1.33
CA LEU A 46 -5.96 1.05 -2.50
C LEU A 46 -6.34 2.28 -3.33
N ASP A 47 -7.63 2.57 -3.48
CA ASP A 47 -8.12 3.80 -4.12
C ASP A 47 -7.60 5.04 -3.40
N GLU A 48 -7.66 5.06 -2.07
CA GLU A 48 -7.15 6.16 -1.25
C GLU A 48 -5.63 6.31 -1.35
N PHE A 49 -4.91 5.18 -1.39
CA PHE A 49 -3.47 5.19 -1.62
C PHE A 49 -3.10 5.88 -2.92
N TYR A 50 -3.81 5.57 -4.01
CA TYR A 50 -3.54 6.21 -5.29
C TYR A 50 -3.89 7.70 -5.31
N LYS A 51 -5.02 8.08 -4.68
CA LYS A 51 -5.49 9.47 -4.64
C LYS A 51 -4.56 10.38 -3.84
N VAL A 52 -4.03 9.90 -2.72
CA VAL A 52 -3.24 10.72 -1.80
C VAL A 52 -1.76 10.36 -1.85
N ARG A 53 -1.40 9.14 -1.45
CA ARG A 53 0.01 8.77 -1.20
C ARG A 53 0.82 8.67 -2.49
N PHE A 54 0.26 8.08 -3.53
CA PHE A 54 0.94 7.92 -4.81
C PHE A 54 1.05 9.26 -5.56
N ALA A 55 0.03 10.11 -5.48
CA ALA A 55 0.06 11.46 -6.01
C ALA A 55 1.19 12.30 -5.34
N ASP A 56 1.30 12.22 -4.02
CA ASP A 56 2.38 12.88 -3.26
C ASP A 56 3.76 12.34 -3.63
N LEU A 57 3.91 11.02 -3.79
CA LEU A 57 5.17 10.41 -4.20
C LEU A 57 5.59 10.89 -5.60
N LYS A 58 4.66 10.91 -6.56
CA LYS A 58 4.90 11.45 -7.91
C LYS A 58 5.40 12.89 -7.86
N ARG A 59 4.75 13.74 -7.05
CA ARG A 59 5.16 15.14 -6.88
C ARG A 59 6.57 15.27 -6.32
N ARG A 60 6.93 14.45 -5.33
CA ARG A 60 8.28 14.47 -4.73
C ARG A 60 9.36 14.07 -5.73
N ILE A 61 9.08 13.06 -6.55
CA ILE A 61 9.99 12.61 -7.61
C ILE A 61 10.18 13.73 -8.63
N LEU A 62 9.10 14.33 -9.13
CA LEU A 62 9.16 15.44 -10.10
C LEU A 62 9.97 16.64 -9.57
N ILE A 63 9.74 17.06 -8.32
CA ILE A 63 10.50 18.16 -7.70
C ILE A 63 11.99 17.77 -7.54
N GLY A 64 12.28 16.51 -7.24
CA GLY A 64 13.66 16.02 -7.15
C GLY A 64 14.38 16.02 -8.50
N GLU A 65 13.66 15.75 -9.60
CA GLU A 65 14.18 15.81 -10.97
C GLU A 65 14.42 17.25 -11.45
N GLU A 66 13.58 18.22 -11.03
CA GLU A 66 13.77 19.63 -11.35
C GLU A 66 14.92 20.31 -10.59
N GLN A 67 15.38 19.72 -9.48
CA GLN A 67 16.45 20.25 -8.62
C GLN A 67 17.83 19.63 -8.89
N GLY A 68 17.93 18.64 -9.78
CA GLY A 68 19.18 17.97 -10.18
C GLY A 68 19.67 18.42 -11.54
#